data_AF-A0AA39JRD0-F1
#
_entry.id   AF-A0AA39JRD0-F1
#
_cell.length_a   1.000
_cell.length_b   1.000
_cell.length_c   1.000
_cell.angle_alpha   90.00
_cell.angle_beta   90.00
_cell.angle_gamma   90.00
#
_symmetry.space_group_name_H-M   'P 1'
#
loop_
_entity.id
_entity.type
_entity.pdbx_description
1 polymer ?
#
loop_
_entity_poly.entity_id
_entity_poly.type
_entity_poly.pdbx_seq_one_letter_code
_entity_poly.pdbx_strand_id
1 'polypeptide(L)' 'MSIQSKESQLKISPQTIWLMNVFNAGSRISFYDSTGRLVNGTVQSITRTSDGAQLVLIKRDNGGTVTLP' A
#
# COMPACT_ATOMS: atom_id res chain seq x y z
N MET A 1 -45.42 -9.55 -8.36
CA MET A 1 -44.94 -8.57 -7.36
C MET A 1 -43.50 -8.94 -7.08
N SER A 2 -42.54 -8.25 -7.70
CA SER A 2 -41.11 -8.61 -7.61
C SER A 2 -40.36 -7.48 -6.92
N ILE A 3 -39.68 -7.84 -5.83
CA ILE A 3 -38.90 -6.92 -4.99
C ILE A 3 -37.55 -6.73 -5.67
N GLN A 4 -37.25 -5.53 -6.16
CA GLN A 4 -35.90 -5.15 -6.59
C GLN A 4 -35.03 -4.94 -5.35
N SER A 5 -34.02 -5.80 -5.18
CA SER A 5 -32.93 -5.58 -4.23
C SER A 5 -32.07 -4.41 -4.73
N LYS A 6 -31.92 -3.35 -3.92
CA LYS A 6 -31.02 -2.23 -4.23
C LYS A 6 -29.58 -2.66 -3.93
N GLU A 7 -28.88 -3.13 -4.95
CA GLU A 7 -27.42 -3.17 -4.90
C GLU A 7 -26.89 -1.73 -4.97
N SER A 8 -26.31 -1.26 -3.88
CA SER A 8 -25.68 0.07 -3.79
C SER A 8 -24.42 0.06 -4.65
N GLN A 9 -24.56 0.47 -5.91
CA GLN A 9 -23.44 0.60 -6.84
C GLN A 9 -22.52 1.74 -6.39
N LEU A 10 -21.39 1.38 -5.79
CA LEU A 10 -20.28 2.31 -5.57
C LEU A 10 -19.78 2.78 -6.95
N LYS A 11 -20.12 4.01 -7.30
CA LYS A 11 -19.81 4.62 -8.59
C LYS A 11 -18.31 4.96 -8.63
N ILE A 12 -17.50 3.99 -9.04
CA ILE A 12 -16.07 4.17 -9.24
C ILE A 12 -15.86 5.14 -10.42
N SER A 13 -15.35 6.34 -10.12
CA SER A 13 -15.01 7.34 -11.12
C SER A 13 -13.90 6.79 -12.03
N PRO A 14 -13.99 6.94 -13.37
CA PRO A 14 -13.02 6.39 -14.32
C PRO A 14 -11.59 6.99 -14.21
N GLN A 15 -11.37 7.90 -13.27
CA GLN A 15 -10.05 8.46 -12.95
C GLN A 15 -9.38 7.79 -11.73
N THR A 16 -10.09 6.88 -11.06
CA THR A 16 -9.52 6.04 -9.99
C THR A 16 -8.84 4.85 -10.64
N ILE A 17 -7.64 5.05 -11.15
CA ILE A 17 -6.71 3.95 -11.39
C ILE A 17 -6.48 3.34 -10.01
N TRP A 18 -6.92 2.10 -9.79
CA TRP A 18 -6.34 1.30 -8.71
C TRP A 18 -4.86 1.15 -9.07
N LEU A 19 -4.04 2.11 -8.66
CA LEU A 19 -2.59 1.97 -8.67
C LEU A 19 -2.35 0.74 -7.82
N MET A 20 -2.18 -0.41 -8.45
CA MET A 20 -1.77 -1.65 -7.80
C MET A 20 -0.40 -1.38 -7.19
N ASN A 21 -0.46 -0.87 -5.96
CA ASN A 21 0.61 -0.70 -5.01
C ASN A 21 1.94 -0.19 -5.60
N VAL A 22 1.90 0.95 -6.29
CA VAL A 22 3.14 1.65 -6.64
C VAL A 22 3.62 2.39 -5.39
N PHE A 23 4.46 1.72 -4.61
CA PHE A 23 5.24 2.37 -3.57
C PHE A 23 6.17 3.38 -4.25
N ASN A 24 5.84 4.66 -4.21
CA ASN A 24 6.73 5.73 -4.66
C ASN A 24 7.50 6.27 -3.46
N ALA A 25 8.73 6.76 -3.68
CA ALA A 25 9.43 7.50 -2.64
C ALA A 25 8.58 8.71 -2.21
N GLY A 26 8.48 8.94 -0.90
CA GLY A 26 7.60 9.93 -0.29
C GLY A 26 6.16 9.45 -0.05
N SER A 27 5.75 8.30 -0.58
CA SER A 27 4.42 7.75 -0.32
C SER A 27 4.25 7.35 1.14
N ARG A 28 3.07 7.67 1.66
CA ARG A 28 2.63 7.24 2.97
C ARG A 28 2.09 5.82 2.90
N ILE A 29 2.53 4.95 3.81
CA ILE A 29 2.10 3.56 3.84
C ILE A 29 1.82 3.08 5.26
N SER A 30 1.02 2.01 5.32
CA SER A 30 0.75 1.23 6.52
C SER A 30 0.99 -0.24 6.21
N PHE A 31 1.69 -0.96 7.09
CA PHE A 31 1.97 -2.39 6.96
C PHE A 31 1.92 -3.06 8.33
N TYR A 32 1.73 -4.37 8.36
CA TYR A 32 1.82 -5.14 9.61
C TYR A 32 3.24 -5.65 9.82
N ASP A 33 3.78 -5.49 11.02
CA ASP A 33 5.03 -6.14 11.40
C ASP A 33 4.83 -7.64 11.71
N SER A 34 5.93 -8.34 11.98
CA SER A 34 5.90 -9.77 12.32
C SER A 34 5.14 -10.11 13.60
N THR A 35 4.84 -9.11 14.44
CA THR A 35 4.03 -9.27 15.66
C THR A 35 2.55 -8.96 15.43
N GLY A 36 2.15 -8.67 14.19
CA GLY A 36 0.79 -8.30 13.81
C GLY A 36 0.42 -6.87 14.18
N ARG A 37 1.38 -6.01 14.52
CA ARG A 37 1.12 -4.60 14.83
C ARG A 37 1.09 -3.78 13.56
N LEU A 38 0.10 -2.90 13.45
CA LEU A 38 0.04 -1.93 12.36
C LEU A 38 1.13 -0.87 12.57
N VAL A 39 2.00 -0.74 11.58
CA VAL A 39 3.10 0.23 11.54
C VAL A 39 2.85 1.19 10.39
N ASN A 40 3.06 2.48 10.65
CA ASN A 40 2.96 3.52 9.64
C ASN A 40 4.34 4.08 9.33
N GLY A 41 4.54 4.48 8.07
CA GLY A 41 5.80 5.06 7.63
C GLY A 41 5.72 5.70 6.26
N THR A 42 6.88 6.21 5.84
CA THR A 42 7.06 6.83 4.54
C THR A 42 8.13 6.08 3.76
N VAL A 43 7.83 5.74 2.51
CA VAL A 43 8.79 5.10 1.61
C VAL A 43 9.94 6.08 1.34
N GLN A 44 11.17 5.67 1.59
CA GLN A 44 12.35 6.46 1.27
C GLN A 44 12.90 6.12 -0.11
N SER A 45 12.98 4.83 -0.44
CA SER A 45 13.50 4.37 -1.72
C SER A 45 12.94 3.01 -2.08
N ILE A 46 13.03 2.72 -3.38
CA ILE A 46 12.73 1.41 -3.95
C ILE A 46 13.98 0.95 -4.69
N THR A 47 14.42 -0.27 -4.42
CA THR A 47 15.57 -0.88 -5.09
C THR A 47 15.12 -2.17 -5.75
N ARG A 48 15.52 -2.38 -7.00
CA ARG A 48 15.35 -3.68 -7.67
C ARG A 48 16.66 -4.45 -7.57
N THR A 49 16.60 -5.65 -7.04
CA THR A 49 17.74 -6.56 -6.96
C THR A 49 17.93 -7.29 -8.28
N SER A 50 19.11 -7.89 -8.49
CA SER A 50 19.47 -8.56 -9.75
C SER A 50 18.63 -9.80 -10.07
N ASP A 51 18.01 -10.40 -9.05
CA ASP A 51 17.03 -11.50 -9.15
C ASP A 51 15.60 -11.02 -9.45
N GLY A 52 15.39 -9.70 -9.58
CA GLY A 52 14.11 -9.10 -9.93
C GLY A 52 13.19 -8.78 -8.75
N ALA A 53 13.61 -9.06 -7.50
CA ALA A 53 12.85 -8.66 -6.32
C ALA A 53 12.87 -7.13 -6.13
N GLN A 54 11.80 -6.61 -5.54
CA GLN A 54 11.65 -5.19 -5.26
C GLN A 54 11.73 -4.94 -3.75
N LEU A 55 12.81 -4.32 -3.29
CA LEU A 55 12.98 -3.94 -1.90
C LEU A 55 12.52 -2.50 -1.68
N VAL A 56 11.67 -2.29 -0.67
CA VAL A 56 11.14 -0.99 -0.30
C VAL A 56 11.70 -0.58 1.06
N LEU A 57 12.50 0.48 1.08
CA LEU A 57 13.02 1.06 2.32
C LEU A 57 12.01 2.06 2.88
N ILE A 58 11.62 1.90 4.13
CA ILE A 58 10.57 2.69 4.78
C ILE A 58 11.13 3.32 6.04
N LYS A 59 10.96 4.64 6.19
CA LYS A 59 11.16 5.34 7.46
C LYS A 59 9.88 5.21 8.28
N ARG A 60 9.96 4.54 9.43
CA ARG A 60 8.80 4.41 10.33
C ARG A 60 8.60 5.70 11.11
N ASP A 61 7.35 5.98 11.46
CA ASP A 61 7.00 7.15 12.27
C ASP A 61 7.55 7.10 13.68
N ASN A 62 7.56 5.90 14.26
CA ASN A 62 8.13 5.66 15.58
C ASN A 62 9.67 5.63 15.57
N GLY A 63 10.28 5.97 14.43
CA GLY A 63 11.72 6.03 14.25
C GLY A 63 12.32 4.76 13.65
N GLY A 64 13.55 4.90 13.19
CA GLY A 64 14.27 3.84 12.47
C GLY A 64 13.72 3.55 11.08
N THR A 65 14.32 2.55 10.43
CA THR A 65 13.98 2.13 9.08
C THR A 65 13.70 0.64 9.01
N VAL A 66 12.89 0.22 8.04
CA VAL A 66 12.63 -1.18 7.73
C VAL A 66 12.68 -1.37 6.22
N THR A 67 13.15 -2.53 5.78
CA THR A 67 13.13 -2.93 4.37
C THR A 67 12.11 -4.05 4.21
N LEU A 68 11.15 -3.88 3.30
CA LEU A 68 10.16 -4.89 2.94
C LEU A 68 10.44 -5.41 1.53
N PRO A 69 10.32 -6.73 1.29
CA PRO A 69 10.38 -7.31 -0.06
C PRO A 69 9.06 -7.17 -0.83
#